data_AF-A0A9X1PDL3-F1
#
_entry.id   AF-A0A9X1PDL3-F1
#
_cell.length_a   1.000
_cell.length_b   1.000
_cell.length_c   1.000
_cell.angle_alpha   90.00
_cell.angle_beta   90.00
_cell.angle_gamma   90.00
#
_symmetry.space_group_name_H-M   'P 1'
#
loop_
_entity.id
_entity.type
_entity.pdbx_description
1 polymer ?
#
loop_
_entity_poly.entity_id
_entity_poly.type
_entity_poly.pdbx_seq_one_letter_code
_entity_poly.pdbx_strand_id
1 'polypeptide(L)'
;MSYSLLTSSQLLDIQTLGELKKAGYQSRSIKQELRDNLIVKIKNKENIFPGIWGYEETVIPDVERAILSMHNINFLGLRGQAKTRIARMMTSLLDEYIPYVKNSELHDDPLQPLSRFAKDIVEEYGDDTEVAWLHRDERYTEKLATPDVSVADLIGDVDPIKAATLKLPYSDERVIHFGLIPRSHRGIFVINELPDLQARIQVALFNILQEGDIQIRGFKLRLPLDIQFVFTANPEDYTNRGSIVTPLKDRIESQIVTHYPKKIETGKKITEQEAVVKTEQIGTIKVNELAKTLIEQIAFEARESEYVDSKSGVSARLTISAYESLLSTAERRALINGEESTYVRISDLYGVVSAICGKVELVYEGEVEGPVIVAQNLIGKAIRTQFLNFFPDPEKSKKSKINPYAKVIEWFGSGNEMEMPGDMTDREYMARLKTIDGLDDFVDMLSAYSSTEEKLFMMEFALHGMAEFSLIGKMSLDQGMKFQDLVSSMFSGPGEDDYDFDEDDDDRKPF
;
A
#
# COMPACT_ATOMS: atom_id res chain seq x y z
N MET A 1 -44.34 7.30 12.05
CA MET A 1 -43.29 7.09 11.04
C MET A 1 -42.41 5.95 11.53
N SER A 2 -41.92 5.07 10.66
CA SER A 2 -40.98 4.02 11.07
C SER A 2 -39.57 4.58 10.96
N TYR A 3 -38.76 4.42 12.02
CA TYR A 3 -37.39 4.92 12.10
C TYR A 3 -36.56 4.62 10.84
N SER A 4 -36.71 3.41 10.28
CA SER A 4 -35.99 2.95 9.08
C SER A 4 -36.33 3.69 7.78
N LEU A 5 -37.37 4.54 7.78
CA LEU A 5 -37.79 5.34 6.63
C LEU A 5 -37.43 6.82 6.78
N LEU A 6 -36.81 7.22 7.89
CA LEU A 6 -36.42 8.60 8.12
C LEU A 6 -35.16 8.95 7.31
N THR A 7 -35.15 10.13 6.72
CA THR A 7 -33.96 10.72 6.11
C THR A 7 -33.01 11.23 7.18
N SER A 8 -31.74 11.44 6.83
CA SER A 8 -30.70 11.91 7.76
C SER A 8 -31.08 13.25 8.40
N SER A 9 -31.67 14.18 7.64
CA SER A 9 -32.20 15.45 8.19
C SER A 9 -33.30 15.22 9.22
N GLN A 10 -34.20 14.26 8.99
CA GLN A 10 -35.29 13.95 9.93
C GLN A 10 -34.81 13.22 11.18
N LEU A 11 -33.72 12.45 11.07
CA LEU A 11 -33.07 11.85 12.24
C LEU A 11 -32.51 12.95 13.15
N LEU A 12 -31.80 13.93 12.57
CA LEU A 12 -31.19 15.04 13.32
C LEU A 12 -32.22 15.95 14.03
N ASP A 13 -33.48 15.94 13.59
CA ASP A 13 -34.57 16.67 14.25
C ASP A 13 -35.07 15.97 15.53
N ILE A 14 -34.75 14.70 15.74
CA ILE A 14 -35.07 13.96 16.98
C ILE A 14 -34.05 14.35 18.05
N GLN A 15 -34.52 15.01 19.11
CA GLN A 15 -33.65 15.57 20.15
C GLN A 15 -33.83 14.91 21.52
N THR A 16 -34.86 14.07 21.69
CA THR A 16 -35.15 13.43 22.98
C THR A 16 -35.35 11.92 22.87
N LEU A 17 -35.15 11.22 23.99
CA LEU A 17 -35.38 9.78 24.10
C LEU A 17 -36.84 9.41 23.81
N GLY A 18 -37.80 10.23 24.25
CA GLY A 18 -39.22 10.01 24.00
C GLY A 18 -39.59 10.10 22.51
N GLU A 19 -38.99 11.04 21.79
CA GLU A 19 -39.14 11.16 20.33
C GLU A 19 -38.51 9.96 19.61
N LEU A 20 -37.31 9.55 20.04
CA LEU A 20 -36.60 8.39 19.49
C LEU A 20 -37.42 7.10 19.65
N LYS A 21 -38.02 6.88 20.83
CA LYS A 21 -38.94 5.76 21.09
C LYS A 21 -40.19 5.84 20.21
N LYS A 22 -40.80 7.02 20.06
CA LYS A 22 -41.97 7.23 19.19
C LYS A 22 -41.67 6.98 17.71
N ALA A 23 -40.46 7.29 17.27
CA ALA A 23 -39.99 6.95 15.92
C ALA A 23 -39.80 5.43 15.73
N GLY A 24 -39.72 4.66 16.82
CA GLY A 24 -39.57 3.21 16.78
C GLY A 24 -38.12 2.76 16.60
N TYR A 25 -37.15 3.54 17.09
CA TYR A 25 -35.75 3.14 17.11
C TYR A 25 -35.56 1.84 17.91
N GLN A 26 -34.68 0.97 17.42
CA GLN A 26 -34.23 -0.21 18.13
C GLN A 26 -32.70 -0.26 18.09
N SER A 27 -32.10 -0.43 19.26
CA SER A 27 -30.66 -0.67 19.39
C SER A 27 -30.28 -1.96 18.67
N ARG A 28 -29.19 -1.89 17.93
CA ARG A 28 -28.54 -3.05 17.31
C ARG A 28 -27.05 -2.98 17.53
N SER A 29 -26.41 -4.14 17.59
CA SER A 29 -24.96 -4.21 17.68
C SER A 29 -24.29 -3.77 16.38
N ILE A 30 -23.08 -3.26 16.46
CA ILE A 30 -22.24 -2.87 15.32
C ILE A 30 -22.08 -4.03 14.34
N LYS A 31 -21.96 -5.26 14.86
CA LYS A 31 -21.82 -6.47 14.05
C LYS A 31 -23.11 -6.81 13.29
N GLN A 32 -24.29 -6.60 13.91
CA GLN A 32 -25.58 -6.77 13.25
C GLN A 32 -25.81 -5.67 12.20
N GLU A 33 -25.48 -4.43 12.51
CA GLU A 33 -25.52 -3.30 11.58
C GLU A 33 -24.68 -3.55 10.33
N LEU A 34 -23.39 -3.89 10.50
CA LEU A 34 -22.49 -4.24 9.41
C LEU A 34 -23.05 -5.37 8.54
N ARG A 35 -23.58 -6.43 9.17
CA ARG A 35 -24.18 -7.58 8.48
C ARG A 35 -25.41 -7.18 7.66
N ASP A 36 -26.35 -6.46 8.26
CA ASP A 36 -27.61 -6.08 7.61
C ASP A 36 -27.35 -5.19 6.40
N ASN A 37 -26.50 -4.18 6.59
CA ASN A 37 -26.16 -3.22 5.54
C ASN A 37 -25.35 -3.90 4.42
N LEU A 38 -24.46 -4.85 4.76
CA LEU A 38 -23.77 -5.68 3.77
C LEU A 38 -24.74 -6.52 2.94
N ILE A 39 -25.72 -7.16 3.57
CA ILE A 39 -26.73 -7.98 2.86
C ILE A 39 -27.49 -7.14 1.82
N VAL A 40 -27.84 -5.89 2.17
CA VAL A 40 -28.52 -4.97 1.24
C VAL A 40 -27.61 -4.66 0.05
N LYS A 41 -26.36 -4.26 0.28
CA LYS A 41 -25.41 -3.94 -0.79
C LYS A 41 -25.15 -5.13 -1.72
N ILE A 42 -24.97 -6.32 -1.17
CA ILE A 42 -24.79 -7.56 -1.96
C ILE A 42 -26.02 -7.82 -2.85
N LYS A 43 -27.24 -7.71 -2.31
CA LYS A 43 -28.48 -7.91 -3.08
C LYS A 43 -28.63 -6.90 -4.22
N ASN A 44 -28.18 -5.67 -3.98
CA ASN A 44 -28.20 -4.60 -4.97
C ASN A 44 -27.04 -4.65 -5.97
N LYS A 45 -26.07 -5.57 -5.78
CA LYS A 45 -24.83 -5.67 -6.58
C LYS A 45 -24.00 -4.38 -6.52
N GLU A 46 -24.02 -3.70 -5.38
CA GLU A 46 -23.21 -2.52 -5.14
C GLU A 46 -21.77 -2.92 -4.77
N ASN A 47 -20.77 -2.22 -5.31
CA ASN A 47 -19.38 -2.43 -4.91
C ASN A 47 -19.12 -1.79 -3.54
N ILE A 48 -18.82 -2.61 -2.54
CA ILE A 48 -18.56 -2.18 -1.16
C ILE A 48 -17.15 -1.60 -1.01
N PHE A 49 -16.21 -2.09 -1.83
CA PHE A 49 -14.80 -1.74 -1.76
C PHE A 49 -14.31 -1.12 -3.08
N PRO A 50 -14.88 0.03 -3.52
CA PRO A 50 -14.43 0.70 -4.74
C PRO A 50 -12.94 1.10 -4.68
N GLY A 51 -12.21 0.83 -5.76
CA GLY A 51 -10.77 1.13 -5.86
C GLY A 51 -9.86 0.12 -5.16
N ILE A 52 -10.40 -0.98 -4.62
CA ILE A 52 -9.63 -2.17 -4.25
C ILE A 52 -9.60 -3.10 -5.47
N TRP A 53 -8.40 -3.36 -6.00
CA TRP A 53 -8.22 -4.14 -7.21
C TRP A 53 -7.50 -5.46 -6.94
N GLY A 54 -7.95 -6.54 -7.58
CA GLY A 54 -7.30 -7.86 -7.53
C GLY A 54 -7.70 -8.75 -6.37
N TYR A 55 -8.68 -8.32 -5.56
CA TYR A 55 -9.21 -9.00 -4.39
C TYR A 55 -10.65 -9.50 -4.56
N GLU A 56 -11.25 -9.25 -5.72
CA GLU A 56 -12.66 -9.51 -6.04
C GLU A 56 -13.03 -10.99 -5.88
N GLU A 57 -12.08 -11.90 -6.17
CA GLU A 57 -12.28 -13.35 -6.08
C GLU A 57 -11.58 -14.00 -4.88
N THR A 58 -10.86 -13.22 -4.05
CA THR A 58 -10.04 -13.73 -2.94
C THR A 58 -10.40 -13.07 -1.61
N VAL A 59 -9.81 -11.90 -1.33
CA VAL A 59 -9.88 -11.22 -0.03
C VAL A 59 -11.28 -10.64 0.21
N ILE A 60 -11.91 -10.02 -0.78
CA ILE A 60 -13.24 -9.39 -0.61
C ILE A 60 -14.29 -10.44 -0.22
N PRO A 61 -14.43 -11.59 -0.90
CA PRO A 61 -15.35 -12.64 -0.46
C PRO A 61 -15.09 -13.16 0.96
N ASP A 62 -13.84 -13.22 1.41
CA ASP A 62 -13.51 -13.59 2.80
C ASP A 62 -13.93 -12.51 3.80
N VAL A 63 -13.79 -11.24 3.45
CA VAL A 63 -14.27 -10.11 4.28
C VAL A 63 -15.78 -10.13 4.39
N GLU A 64 -16.48 -10.35 3.27
CA GLU A 64 -17.93 -10.48 3.25
C GLU A 64 -18.39 -11.65 4.13
N ARG A 65 -17.75 -12.83 4.01
CA ARG A 65 -18.03 -13.98 4.88
C ARG A 65 -17.78 -13.67 6.34
N ALA A 66 -16.70 -12.97 6.68
CA ALA A 66 -16.40 -12.61 8.05
C ALA A 66 -17.44 -11.66 8.65
N ILE A 67 -17.86 -10.63 7.90
CA ILE A 67 -18.91 -9.69 8.32
C ILE A 67 -20.25 -10.42 8.45
N LEU A 68 -20.60 -11.28 7.49
CA LEU A 68 -21.80 -12.10 7.58
C LEU A 68 -21.76 -12.99 8.83
N SER A 69 -20.62 -13.58 9.16
CA SER A 69 -20.48 -14.39 10.38
C SER A 69 -20.36 -13.55 11.66
N MET A 70 -20.37 -12.22 11.58
CA MET A 70 -20.19 -11.31 12.73
C MET A 70 -18.85 -11.52 13.45
N HIS A 71 -17.82 -11.91 12.71
CA HIS A 71 -16.49 -12.19 13.24
C HIS A 71 -15.68 -10.92 13.44
N ASN A 72 -14.76 -10.93 14.40
CA ASN A 72 -13.63 -10.02 14.36
C ASN A 72 -12.67 -10.48 13.26
N ILE A 73 -12.03 -9.52 12.60
CA ILE A 73 -11.23 -9.78 11.40
C ILE A 73 -9.76 -9.56 11.72
N ASN A 74 -8.89 -10.45 11.24
CA ASN A 74 -7.46 -10.21 11.21
C ASN A 74 -6.94 -10.36 9.78
N PHE A 75 -6.42 -9.27 9.23
CA PHE A 75 -5.76 -9.26 7.94
C PHE A 75 -4.29 -9.67 8.09
N LEU A 76 -3.95 -10.81 7.50
CA LEU A 76 -2.59 -11.33 7.45
C LEU A 76 -1.97 -11.01 6.10
N GLY A 77 -0.96 -10.16 6.07
CA GLY A 77 -0.19 -9.91 4.86
C GLY A 77 0.87 -8.85 5.03
N LEU A 78 1.68 -8.68 3.98
CA LEU A 78 2.82 -7.76 4.00
C LEU A 78 2.36 -6.30 3.86
N ARG A 79 3.32 -5.37 3.98
CA ARG A 79 3.05 -3.93 3.92
C ARG A 79 2.53 -3.54 2.52
N GLY A 80 1.59 -2.60 2.47
CA GLY A 80 1.02 -2.11 1.21
C GLY A 80 0.06 -3.06 0.48
N GLN A 81 -0.52 -4.04 1.18
CA GLN A 81 -1.56 -4.95 0.66
C GLN A 81 -2.99 -4.49 1.01
N ALA A 82 -3.24 -3.18 1.02
CA ALA A 82 -4.56 -2.55 1.26
C ALA A 82 -5.32 -2.91 2.55
N LYS A 83 -4.71 -3.60 3.53
CA LYS A 83 -5.35 -4.04 4.79
C LYS A 83 -6.11 -2.92 5.53
N THR A 84 -5.42 -1.82 5.83
CA THR A 84 -6.00 -0.67 6.53
C THR A 84 -7.04 0.07 5.71
N ARG A 85 -6.85 0.11 4.38
CA ARG A 85 -7.81 0.70 3.45
C ARG A 85 -9.13 -0.06 3.47
N ILE A 86 -9.11 -1.39 3.40
CA ILE A 86 -10.31 -2.22 3.51
C ILE A 86 -10.99 -1.99 4.86
N ALA A 87 -10.22 -2.01 5.96
CA ALA A 87 -10.75 -1.76 7.30
C ALA A 87 -11.47 -0.39 7.40
N ARG A 88 -10.87 0.66 6.82
CA ARG A 88 -11.48 1.99 6.78
C ARG A 88 -12.75 2.03 5.93
N MET A 89 -12.78 1.31 4.80
CA MET A 89 -13.95 1.26 3.91
C MET A 89 -15.15 0.50 4.52
N MET A 90 -14.94 -0.33 5.55
CA MET A 90 -16.04 -0.94 6.31
C MET A 90 -16.94 0.09 6.99
N THR A 91 -16.46 1.32 7.23
CA THR A 91 -17.31 2.43 7.72
C THR A 91 -18.47 2.74 6.79
N SER A 92 -18.32 2.49 5.48
CA SER A 92 -19.40 2.67 4.50
C SER A 92 -20.54 1.66 4.63
N LEU A 93 -20.36 0.62 5.44
CA LEU A 93 -21.39 -0.34 5.83
C LEU A 93 -22.09 0.06 7.14
N LEU A 94 -21.68 1.15 7.78
CA LEU A 94 -22.38 1.70 8.94
C LEU A 94 -23.50 2.64 8.50
N ASP A 95 -24.53 2.73 9.34
CA ASP A 95 -25.56 3.75 9.24
C ASP A 95 -24.92 5.12 9.34
N GLU A 96 -25.42 6.05 8.52
CA GLU A 96 -24.87 7.41 8.45
C GLU A 96 -24.84 8.09 9.82
N TYR A 97 -25.89 7.89 10.64
CA TYR A 97 -25.99 8.41 11.98
C TYR A 97 -26.55 7.39 12.97
N ILE A 98 -26.01 7.39 14.19
CA ILE A 98 -26.58 6.67 15.34
C ILE A 98 -26.86 7.65 16.49
N PRO A 99 -27.96 7.44 17.25
CA PRO A 99 -28.27 8.28 18.39
C PRO A 99 -27.40 7.89 19.59
N TYR A 100 -27.02 8.86 20.41
CA TYR A 100 -26.35 8.67 21.68
C TYR A 100 -26.84 9.66 22.75
N VAL A 101 -26.67 9.32 24.03
CA VAL A 101 -27.00 10.24 25.13
C VAL A 101 -26.07 11.44 25.08
N LYS A 102 -26.62 12.66 24.95
CA LYS A 102 -25.82 13.87 24.78
C LYS A 102 -24.83 14.05 25.93
N ASN A 103 -23.60 14.42 25.60
CA ASN A 103 -22.45 14.54 26.51
C ASN A 103 -21.92 13.21 27.11
N SER A 104 -22.42 12.05 26.69
CA SER A 104 -21.78 10.78 27.04
C SER A 104 -20.42 10.66 26.35
N GLU A 105 -19.38 10.34 27.13
CA GLU A 105 -18.02 10.09 26.64
C GLU A 105 -17.91 8.79 25.83
N LEU A 106 -18.79 7.82 26.09
CA LEU A 106 -18.78 6.49 25.44
C LEU A 106 -19.78 6.40 24.28
N HIS A 107 -20.43 7.50 23.92
CA HIS A 107 -21.53 7.52 22.94
C HIS A 107 -22.62 6.48 23.27
N ASP A 108 -23.02 6.46 24.55
CA ASP A 108 -23.99 5.53 25.10
C ASP A 108 -25.29 5.48 24.31
N ASP A 109 -25.79 4.27 24.06
CA ASP A 109 -27.10 4.09 23.45
C ASP A 109 -28.21 4.62 24.39
N PRO A 110 -29.11 5.52 23.93
CA PRO A 110 -30.16 6.07 24.76
C PRO A 110 -31.17 5.04 25.30
N LEU A 111 -31.32 3.89 24.63
CA LEU A 111 -32.17 2.79 25.06
C LEU A 111 -31.43 1.75 25.90
N GLN A 112 -30.10 1.69 25.80
CA GLN A 112 -29.24 0.72 26.49
C GLN A 112 -27.96 1.39 27.01
N PRO A 113 -28.06 2.35 27.95
CA PRO A 113 -26.89 3.10 28.42
C PRO A 113 -25.91 2.19 29.16
N LEU A 114 -24.61 2.33 28.88
CA LEU A 114 -23.53 1.57 29.52
C LEU A 114 -22.91 2.34 30.68
N SER A 115 -22.49 3.58 30.44
CA SER A 115 -21.81 4.41 31.42
C SER A 115 -22.76 4.80 32.56
N ARG A 116 -22.20 4.98 33.75
CA ARG A 116 -22.95 5.53 34.88
C ARG A 116 -23.56 6.88 34.56
N PHE A 117 -22.83 7.75 33.86
CA PHE A 117 -23.33 9.06 33.44
C PHE A 117 -24.63 8.94 32.64
N ALA A 118 -24.65 8.12 31.60
CA ALA A 118 -25.84 7.97 30.77
C ALA A 118 -27.00 7.27 31.51
N LYS A 119 -26.70 6.31 32.40
CA LYS A 119 -27.72 5.68 33.25
C LYS A 119 -28.38 6.69 34.18
N ASP A 120 -27.59 7.49 34.88
CA ASP A 120 -28.07 8.51 35.82
C ASP A 120 -28.94 9.55 35.07
N ILE A 121 -28.49 10.02 33.90
CA ILE A 121 -29.24 10.98 33.07
C ILE A 121 -30.57 10.39 32.56
N VAL A 122 -30.56 9.14 32.07
CA VAL A 122 -31.79 8.49 31.59
C VAL A 122 -32.77 8.22 32.73
N GLU A 123 -32.27 7.89 33.92
CA GLU A 123 -33.09 7.71 35.12
C GLU A 123 -33.71 9.04 35.61
N GLU A 124 -32.95 10.14 35.56
CA GLU A 124 -33.39 11.47 35.99
C GLU A 124 -34.41 12.10 35.03
N TYR A 125 -34.13 12.09 33.72
CA TYR A 125 -34.93 12.82 32.72
C TYR A 125 -35.92 11.93 31.96
N GLY A 126 -35.78 10.60 32.01
CA GLY A 126 -36.69 9.68 31.33
C GLY A 126 -36.81 10.00 29.83
N ASP A 127 -38.04 10.19 29.35
CA ASP A 127 -38.30 10.50 27.94
C ASP A 127 -37.80 11.89 27.51
N ASP A 128 -37.52 12.81 28.43
CA ASP A 128 -36.96 14.13 28.12
C ASP A 128 -35.42 14.12 28.02
N THR A 129 -34.79 12.95 28.18
CA THR A 129 -33.33 12.80 28.04
C THR A 129 -32.86 13.29 26.67
N GLU A 130 -31.93 14.25 26.65
CA GLU A 130 -31.38 14.79 25.41
C GLU A 130 -30.55 13.75 24.64
N VAL A 131 -30.81 13.64 23.34
CA VAL A 131 -30.12 12.78 22.39
C VAL A 131 -29.29 13.64 21.44
N ALA A 132 -28.10 13.15 21.11
CA ALA A 132 -27.24 13.68 20.05
C ALA A 132 -26.95 12.58 19.02
N TRP A 133 -26.34 12.94 17.90
CA TRP A 133 -26.16 12.05 16.75
C TRP A 133 -24.69 11.96 16.36
N LEU A 134 -24.18 10.73 16.25
CA LEU A 134 -22.80 10.44 15.88
C LEU A 134 -22.73 9.99 14.42
N HIS A 135 -21.92 10.65 13.60
CA HIS A 135 -21.77 10.29 12.19
C HIS A 135 -20.87 9.05 12.03
N ARG A 136 -21.09 8.24 10.99
CA ARG A 136 -20.27 7.03 10.72
C ARG A 136 -18.77 7.26 10.60
N ASP A 137 -18.36 8.42 10.11
CA ASP A 137 -16.94 8.74 9.94
C ASP A 137 -16.23 8.93 11.29
N GLU A 138 -16.99 9.26 12.34
CA GLU A 138 -16.49 9.39 13.72
C GLU A 138 -16.45 8.03 14.45
N ARG A 139 -16.99 6.96 13.84
CA ARG A 139 -17.07 5.61 14.41
C ARG A 139 -15.90 4.72 13.98
N TYR A 140 -14.80 5.31 13.54
CA TYR A 140 -13.58 4.63 13.14
C TYR A 140 -12.39 5.12 13.96
N THR A 141 -11.77 4.19 14.67
CA THR A 141 -10.55 4.45 15.44
C THR A 141 -9.46 3.49 15.01
N GLU A 142 -8.28 4.01 14.73
CA GLU A 142 -7.12 3.25 14.28
C GLU A 142 -5.94 3.53 15.23
N LYS A 143 -5.27 2.47 15.70
CA LYS A 143 -4.07 2.58 16.52
C LYS A 143 -2.98 1.67 15.98
N LEU A 144 -1.81 2.24 15.71
CA LEU A 144 -0.60 1.48 15.46
C LEU A 144 -0.11 0.88 16.79
N ALA A 145 0.12 -0.44 16.79
CA ALA A 145 0.78 -1.10 17.89
C ALA A 145 2.25 -0.67 17.89
N THR A 146 2.65 -0.05 19.00
CA THR A 146 4.04 0.30 19.24
C THR A 146 4.39 -0.11 20.67
N PRO A 147 5.65 -0.46 20.96
CA PRO A 147 6.04 -0.93 22.29
C PRO A 147 5.80 0.08 23.42
N ASP A 148 5.68 1.37 23.12
CA ASP A 148 5.41 2.46 24.06
C ASP A 148 3.93 2.64 24.42
N VAL A 149 3.00 2.02 23.69
CA VAL A 149 1.56 2.08 24.03
C VAL A 149 1.33 1.49 25.41
N SER A 150 0.59 2.19 26.25
CA SER A 150 0.24 1.70 27.58
C SER A 150 -1.16 1.07 27.60
N VAL A 151 -1.43 0.24 28.61
CA VAL A 151 -2.78 -0.27 28.88
C VAL A 151 -3.75 0.89 29.15
N ALA A 152 -3.27 1.99 29.76
CA ALA A 152 -4.06 3.16 30.06
C ALA A 152 -4.55 3.87 28.79
N ASP A 153 -3.73 3.93 27.74
CA ASP A 153 -4.11 4.59 26.48
C ASP A 153 -5.23 3.84 25.75
N LEU A 154 -5.20 2.51 25.79
CA LEU A 154 -6.19 1.68 25.11
C LEU A 154 -7.45 1.47 25.93
N ILE A 155 -7.31 1.22 27.23
CA ILE A 155 -8.43 0.82 28.08
C ILE A 155 -8.87 1.97 28.98
N GLY A 156 -7.93 2.63 29.63
CA GLY A 156 -8.19 3.70 30.59
C GLY A 156 -7.42 3.51 31.90
N ASP A 157 -7.35 4.57 32.69
CA ASP A 157 -6.79 4.55 34.05
C ASP A 157 -7.63 5.45 34.97
N VAL A 158 -7.33 5.39 36.26
CA VAL A 158 -7.93 6.28 37.25
C VAL A 158 -7.21 7.62 37.22
N ASP A 159 -7.97 8.72 37.07
CA ASP A 159 -7.46 10.08 37.05
C ASP A 159 -7.40 10.67 38.48
N PRO A 160 -6.18 10.86 39.06
CA PRO A 160 -6.03 11.41 40.40
C PRO A 160 -6.50 12.87 40.52
N ILE A 161 -6.39 13.64 39.44
CA ILE A 161 -6.79 15.06 39.40
C ILE A 161 -8.31 15.15 39.47
N LYS A 162 -9.01 14.30 38.70
CA LYS A 162 -10.48 14.19 38.73
C LYS A 162 -10.97 13.73 40.10
N ALA A 163 -10.31 12.74 40.71
CA ALA A 163 -10.61 12.28 42.06
C ALA A 163 -10.48 13.37 43.12
N ALA A 164 -9.37 14.14 43.09
CA ALA A 164 -9.13 15.23 44.01
C ALA A 164 -10.13 16.39 43.84
N THR A 165 -10.40 16.78 42.59
CA THR A 165 -11.30 17.91 42.26
C THR A 165 -12.74 17.62 42.68
N LEU A 166 -13.22 16.39 42.42
CA LEU A 166 -14.56 15.96 42.78
C LEU A 166 -14.68 15.46 44.23
N LYS A 167 -13.56 15.39 44.97
CA LYS A 167 -13.47 14.81 46.33
C LYS A 167 -14.04 13.39 46.40
N LEU A 168 -13.79 12.60 45.37
CA LEU A 168 -14.27 11.22 45.26
C LEU A 168 -13.17 10.24 45.67
N PRO A 169 -13.53 9.10 46.28
CA PRO A 169 -12.57 8.04 46.51
C PRO A 169 -12.09 7.50 45.16
N TYR A 170 -10.86 6.98 45.12
CA TYR A 170 -10.35 6.27 43.94
C TYR A 170 -11.28 5.15 43.49
N SER A 171 -12.08 4.59 44.41
CA SER A 171 -13.11 3.56 44.21
C SER A 171 -14.32 3.99 43.36
N ASP A 172 -14.47 5.27 43.02
CA ASP A 172 -15.65 5.79 42.31
C ASP A 172 -15.46 5.75 40.79
N GLU A 173 -16.38 5.12 40.07
CA GLU A 173 -16.33 5.02 38.59
C GLU A 173 -16.17 6.38 37.89
N ARG A 174 -16.64 7.48 38.50
CA ARG A 174 -16.52 8.83 37.92
C ARG A 174 -15.07 9.32 37.81
N VAL A 175 -14.13 8.72 38.55
CA VAL A 175 -12.71 9.08 38.48
C VAL A 175 -11.97 8.37 37.34
N ILE A 176 -12.64 7.48 36.60
CA ILE A 176 -12.07 6.80 35.45
C ILE A 176 -11.92 7.76 34.29
N HIS A 177 -10.77 7.69 33.63
CA HIS A 177 -10.51 8.24 32.31
C HIS A 177 -10.48 7.09 31.29
N PHE A 178 -11.42 7.09 30.34
CA PHE A 178 -11.52 6.02 29.36
C PHE A 178 -10.46 6.14 28.26
N GLY A 179 -9.87 5.00 27.89
CA GLY A 179 -8.95 4.90 26.76
C GLY A 179 -9.67 4.85 25.41
N LEU A 180 -8.91 4.57 24.35
CA LEU A 180 -9.42 4.54 22.99
C LEU A 180 -10.47 3.46 22.73
N ILE A 181 -10.34 2.27 23.34
CA ILE A 181 -11.24 1.14 23.10
C ILE A 181 -12.65 1.44 23.64
N PRO A 182 -12.86 1.82 24.92
CA PRO A 182 -14.19 2.20 25.37
C PRO A 182 -14.81 3.34 24.57
N ARG A 183 -14.03 4.36 24.20
CA ARG A 183 -14.52 5.48 23.38
C ARG A 183 -14.91 5.08 21.96
N SER A 184 -14.45 3.92 21.49
CA SER A 184 -14.82 3.34 20.20
C SER A 184 -16.05 2.42 20.29
N HIS A 185 -16.79 2.48 21.40
CA HIS A 185 -18.06 1.78 21.55
C HIS A 185 -19.01 2.12 20.39
N ARG A 186 -19.66 1.08 19.85
CA ARG A 186 -20.51 1.11 18.66
C ARG A 186 -19.76 1.57 17.42
N GLY A 187 -18.46 1.27 17.33
CA GLY A 187 -17.60 1.60 16.20
C GLY A 187 -16.67 0.46 15.77
N ILE A 188 -15.82 0.76 14.79
CA ILE A 188 -14.76 -0.11 14.28
C ILE A 188 -13.45 0.31 14.93
N PHE A 189 -12.78 -0.63 15.60
CA PHE A 189 -11.48 -0.43 16.22
C PHE A 189 -10.41 -1.23 15.49
N VAL A 190 -9.44 -0.52 14.89
CA VAL A 190 -8.36 -1.12 14.12
C VAL A 190 -7.06 -1.11 14.91
N ILE A 191 -6.42 -2.27 15.05
CA ILE A 191 -5.05 -2.38 15.60
C ILE A 191 -4.12 -2.83 14.48
N ASN A 192 -3.20 -1.96 14.11
CA ASN A 192 -2.17 -2.26 13.12
C ASN A 192 -0.94 -2.88 13.79
N GLU A 193 -0.38 -3.90 13.14
CA GLU A 193 0.80 -4.63 13.58
C GLU A 193 0.63 -5.26 14.97
N LEU A 194 -0.45 -6.04 15.16
CA LEU A 194 -0.78 -6.70 16.43
C LEU A 194 0.42 -7.41 17.12
N PRO A 195 1.35 -8.09 16.40
CA PRO A 195 2.56 -8.66 16.99
C PRO A 195 3.46 -7.69 17.77
N ASP A 196 3.48 -6.41 17.39
CA ASP A 196 4.33 -5.39 18.02
C ASP A 196 3.77 -4.91 19.38
N LEU A 197 2.56 -5.34 19.72
CA LEU A 197 1.89 -4.98 20.96
C LEU A 197 2.43 -5.81 22.13
N GLN A 198 2.74 -5.17 23.26
CA GLN A 198 3.23 -5.87 24.44
C GLN A 198 2.25 -6.96 24.92
N ALA A 199 2.78 -8.10 25.36
CA ALA A 199 1.97 -9.25 25.82
C ALA A 199 0.93 -8.89 26.89
N ARG A 200 1.26 -7.97 27.82
CA ARG A 200 0.31 -7.51 28.85
C ARG A 200 -0.94 -6.84 28.28
N ILE A 201 -0.80 -6.15 27.15
CA ILE A 201 -1.90 -5.45 26.47
C ILE A 201 -2.69 -6.47 25.65
N GLN A 202 -2.01 -7.41 25.00
CA GLN A 202 -2.68 -8.51 24.30
C GLN A 202 -3.58 -9.34 25.24
N VAL A 203 -3.14 -9.60 26.48
CA VAL A 203 -3.98 -10.24 27.50
C VAL A 203 -5.18 -9.39 27.87
N ALA A 204 -5.02 -8.07 27.94
CA ALA A 204 -6.13 -7.17 28.22
C ALA A 204 -7.14 -7.13 27.07
N LEU A 205 -6.68 -7.14 25.81
CA LEU A 205 -7.53 -7.30 24.62
C LEU A 205 -8.26 -8.65 24.60
N PHE A 206 -7.59 -9.73 25.00
CA PHE A 206 -8.21 -11.05 25.11
C PHE A 206 -9.40 -11.02 26.07
N ASN A 207 -9.27 -10.41 27.24
CA ASN A 207 -10.38 -10.30 28.20
C ASN A 207 -11.58 -9.55 27.61
N ILE A 208 -11.33 -8.48 26.84
CA ILE A 208 -12.39 -7.72 26.15
C ILE A 208 -13.10 -8.59 25.11
N LEU A 209 -12.36 -9.34 24.29
CA LEU A 209 -12.93 -10.23 23.27
C LEU A 209 -13.62 -11.48 23.84
N GLN A 210 -13.20 -11.95 25.02
CA GLN A 210 -13.72 -13.16 25.65
C GLN A 210 -15.00 -12.86 26.43
N GLU A 211 -14.94 -11.87 27.33
CA GLU A 211 -15.94 -11.64 28.37
C GLU A 211 -16.73 -10.34 28.17
N GLY A 212 -16.24 -9.44 27.30
CA GLY A 212 -16.75 -8.07 27.20
C GLY A 212 -16.43 -7.24 28.44
N ASP A 213 -15.42 -7.63 29.21
CA ASP A 213 -15.12 -7.03 30.52
C ASP A 213 -13.79 -6.28 30.45
N ILE A 214 -13.75 -5.11 31.10
CA ILE A 214 -12.57 -4.25 31.18
C ILE A 214 -12.09 -4.17 32.63
N GLN A 215 -10.81 -4.44 32.84
CA GLN A 215 -10.19 -4.23 34.15
C GLN A 215 -9.33 -2.98 34.15
N ILE A 216 -9.76 -1.98 34.92
CA ILE A 216 -9.01 -0.75 35.18
C ILE A 216 -8.47 -0.84 36.62
N ARG A 217 -7.30 -0.27 36.91
CA ARG A 217 -6.58 -0.46 38.18
C ARG A 217 -7.50 -0.30 39.41
N GLY A 218 -7.77 -1.40 40.12
CA GLY A 218 -8.62 -1.41 41.31
C GLY A 218 -10.12 -1.61 41.07
N PHE A 219 -10.58 -1.62 39.80
CA PHE A 219 -11.97 -1.83 39.39
C PHE A 219 -12.13 -3.09 38.58
N LYS A 220 -13.11 -3.91 38.98
CA LYS A 220 -13.75 -4.85 38.06
C LYS A 220 -14.95 -4.13 37.45
N LEU A 221 -14.72 -3.37 36.40
CA LEU A 221 -15.79 -2.66 35.71
C LEU A 221 -16.26 -3.48 34.51
N ARG A 222 -17.49 -3.96 34.57
CA ARG A 222 -18.09 -4.70 33.46
C ARG A 222 -18.72 -3.72 32.47
N LEU A 223 -17.99 -3.41 31.40
CA LEU A 223 -18.47 -2.60 30.29
C LEU A 223 -18.59 -3.48 29.04
N PRO A 224 -19.77 -4.05 28.75
CA PRO A 224 -19.99 -4.89 27.57
C PRO A 224 -19.92 -4.03 26.29
N LEU A 225 -18.70 -3.72 25.87
CA LEU A 225 -18.45 -2.87 24.72
C LEU A 225 -18.84 -3.59 23.43
N ASP A 226 -19.72 -2.96 22.68
CA ASP A 226 -20.06 -3.36 21.32
C ASP A 226 -19.05 -2.78 20.32
N ILE A 227 -18.08 -3.56 19.86
CA ILE A 227 -17.00 -3.12 18.98
C ILE A 227 -16.74 -4.15 17.89
N GLN A 228 -16.55 -3.68 16.65
CA GLN A 228 -15.98 -4.49 15.58
C GLN A 228 -14.46 -4.34 15.62
N PHE A 229 -13.76 -5.39 16.04
CA PHE A 229 -12.30 -5.38 15.97
C PHE A 229 -11.82 -5.78 14.57
N VAL A 230 -10.83 -5.04 14.08
CA VAL A 230 -10.05 -5.38 12.90
C VAL A 230 -8.57 -5.31 13.27
N PHE A 231 -7.84 -6.40 13.07
CA PHE A 231 -6.42 -6.49 13.32
C PHE A 231 -5.67 -6.56 12.00
N THR A 232 -4.43 -6.09 11.99
CA THR A 232 -3.51 -6.37 10.89
C THR A 232 -2.21 -6.94 11.44
N ALA A 233 -1.62 -7.89 10.73
CA ALA A 233 -0.31 -8.43 11.05
C ALA A 233 0.44 -8.93 9.82
N ASN A 234 1.77 -8.95 9.92
CA ASN A 234 2.64 -9.70 9.01
C ASN A 234 2.51 -11.21 9.31
N PRO A 235 2.35 -12.10 8.31
CA PRO A 235 2.26 -13.55 8.52
C PRO A 235 3.43 -14.16 9.29
N GLU A 236 4.66 -13.69 9.07
CA GLU A 236 5.84 -14.21 9.80
C GLU A 236 5.73 -13.90 11.29
N ASP A 237 5.50 -12.63 11.63
CA ASP A 237 5.37 -12.18 13.01
C ASP A 237 4.15 -12.78 13.70
N TYR A 238 3.08 -13.07 12.96
CA TYR A 238 1.88 -13.73 13.48
C TYR A 238 2.09 -15.22 13.80
N THR A 239 3.06 -15.87 13.16
CA THR A 239 3.34 -17.30 13.37
C THR A 239 4.48 -17.54 14.35
N ASN A 240 5.37 -16.55 14.54
CA ASN A 240 6.46 -16.60 15.49
C ASN A 240 5.95 -16.81 16.93
N ARG A 241 6.54 -17.80 17.62
CA ARG A 241 6.21 -18.07 19.04
C ARG A 241 6.61 -16.86 19.89
N GLY A 242 5.66 -16.36 20.66
CA GLY A 242 5.88 -15.26 21.62
C GLY A 242 5.46 -13.89 21.10
N SER A 243 5.27 -13.73 19.78
CA SER A 243 4.80 -12.47 19.19
C SER A 243 3.32 -12.22 19.46
N ILE A 244 2.50 -13.28 19.48
CA ILE A 244 1.10 -13.20 19.89
C ILE A 244 0.79 -14.24 20.94
N VAL A 245 0.10 -13.83 22.01
CA VAL A 245 -0.38 -14.75 23.04
C VAL A 245 -1.44 -15.69 22.46
N THR A 246 -1.22 -17.00 22.59
CA THR A 246 -2.11 -18.03 22.04
C THR A 246 -3.60 -17.80 22.37
N PRO A 247 -3.99 -17.42 23.60
CA PRO A 247 -5.40 -17.16 23.91
C PRO A 247 -6.04 -16.07 23.04
N LEU A 248 -5.29 -15.02 22.70
CA LEU A 248 -5.78 -13.95 21.84
C LEU A 248 -5.93 -14.43 20.40
N LYS A 249 -4.93 -15.16 19.89
CA LYS A 249 -4.95 -15.75 18.55
C LYS A 249 -6.16 -16.64 18.33
N ASP A 250 -6.48 -17.49 19.31
CA ASP A 250 -7.63 -18.40 19.24
C ASP A 250 -8.99 -17.68 19.32
N ARG A 251 -9.01 -16.42 19.76
CA ARG A 251 -10.25 -15.65 19.91
C ARG A 251 -10.60 -14.79 18.70
N ILE A 252 -9.66 -14.58 17.78
CA ILE A 252 -9.90 -13.90 16.51
C ILE A 252 -10.51 -14.92 15.54
N GLU A 253 -11.77 -14.72 15.17
CA GLU A 253 -12.56 -15.74 14.48
C GLU A 253 -12.26 -15.85 12.97
N SER A 254 -11.99 -14.72 12.30
CA SER A 254 -11.67 -14.70 10.87
C SER A 254 -10.24 -14.21 10.62
N GLN A 255 -9.42 -15.08 10.02
CA GLN A 255 -8.08 -14.74 9.55
C GLN A 255 -8.09 -14.70 8.02
N ILE A 256 -7.86 -13.52 7.46
CA ILE A 256 -7.95 -13.27 6.01
C ILE A 256 -6.55 -12.98 5.50
N VAL A 257 -6.05 -13.85 4.61
CA VAL A 257 -4.72 -13.70 4.03
C VAL A 257 -4.79 -12.80 2.79
N THR A 258 -4.10 -11.67 2.84
CA THR A 258 -3.96 -10.76 1.71
C THR A 258 -2.76 -11.12 0.84
N HIS A 259 -2.71 -10.59 -0.38
CA HIS A 259 -1.61 -10.83 -1.29
C HIS A 259 -1.29 -9.60 -2.14
N TYR A 260 -0.09 -9.53 -2.71
CA TYR A 260 0.20 -8.56 -3.76
C TYR A 260 -0.60 -8.86 -5.04
N PRO A 261 -0.75 -7.89 -5.96
CA PRO A 261 -1.40 -8.12 -7.25
C PRO A 261 -0.78 -9.33 -7.98
N LYS A 262 -1.62 -10.26 -8.42
CA LYS A 262 -1.18 -11.47 -9.15
C LYS A 262 -0.97 -11.24 -10.65
N LYS A 263 -1.50 -10.12 -11.17
CA LYS A 263 -1.45 -9.75 -12.59
C LYS A 263 -0.91 -8.33 -12.72
N ILE A 264 -0.11 -8.10 -13.75
CA ILE A 264 0.46 -6.78 -14.07
C ILE A 264 -0.65 -5.75 -14.30
N GLU A 265 -1.71 -6.11 -15.02
CA GLU A 265 -2.84 -5.20 -15.28
C GLU A 265 -3.48 -4.67 -14.00
N THR A 266 -3.60 -5.51 -12.97
CA THR A 266 -4.08 -5.11 -11.65
C THR A 266 -3.11 -4.15 -10.97
N GLY A 267 -1.80 -4.45 -11.02
CA GLY A 267 -0.76 -3.57 -10.50
C GLY A 267 -0.79 -2.19 -11.18
N LYS A 268 -0.88 -2.15 -12.50
CA LYS A 268 -1.00 -0.91 -13.28
C LYS A 268 -2.17 -0.05 -12.82
N LYS A 269 -3.36 -0.64 -12.64
CA LYS A 269 -4.54 0.09 -12.13
C LYS A 269 -4.29 0.69 -10.76
N ILE A 270 -3.61 -0.03 -9.87
CA ILE A 270 -3.25 0.46 -8.53
C ILE A 270 -2.26 1.62 -8.65
N THR A 271 -1.21 1.47 -9.43
CA THR A 271 -0.20 2.52 -9.63
C THR A 271 -0.81 3.77 -10.27
N GLU A 272 -1.65 3.63 -11.29
CA GLU A 272 -2.35 4.76 -11.91
C GLU A 272 -3.33 5.46 -10.95
N GLN A 273 -3.97 4.70 -10.05
CA GLN A 273 -4.90 5.24 -9.07
C GLN A 273 -4.18 5.99 -7.92
N GLU A 274 -3.01 5.50 -7.49
CA GLU A 274 -2.33 6.00 -6.30
C GLU A 274 -1.17 6.95 -6.60
N ALA A 275 -0.58 6.93 -7.79
CA ALA A 275 0.52 7.80 -8.14
C ALA A 275 0.08 9.26 -8.24
N VAL A 276 0.85 10.15 -7.63
CA VAL A 276 0.61 11.58 -7.64
C VAL A 276 1.32 12.22 -8.83
N VAL A 277 0.64 12.26 -9.97
CA VAL A 277 1.12 12.96 -11.15
C VAL A 277 0.84 14.46 -11.01
N LYS A 278 1.88 15.29 -11.14
CA LYS A 278 1.78 16.75 -10.98
C LYS A 278 1.00 17.36 -12.14
N THR A 279 0.31 18.47 -11.92
CA THR A 279 -0.56 19.08 -12.94
C THR A 279 0.23 19.54 -14.16
N GLU A 280 1.44 20.04 -13.94
CA GLU A 280 2.37 20.51 -14.96
C GLU A 280 2.93 19.36 -15.82
N GLN A 281 3.00 18.15 -15.26
CA GLN A 281 3.44 16.95 -15.98
C GLN A 281 2.32 16.40 -16.87
N ILE A 282 1.05 16.61 -16.50
CA ILE A 282 -0.11 16.16 -17.27
C ILE A 282 -0.16 16.92 -18.61
N GLY A 283 0.05 16.18 -19.71
CA GLY A 283 0.04 16.72 -21.07
C GLY A 283 1.42 17.07 -21.62
N THR A 284 2.37 17.43 -20.75
CA THR A 284 3.77 17.72 -21.09
C THR A 284 4.58 16.44 -21.27
N ILE A 285 4.37 15.45 -20.39
CA ILE A 285 5.07 14.17 -20.41
C ILE A 285 4.15 13.08 -20.93
N LYS A 286 4.55 12.44 -22.03
CA LYS A 286 3.82 11.34 -22.64
C LYS A 286 4.47 10.01 -22.30
N VAL A 287 3.68 9.04 -21.87
CA VAL A 287 4.18 7.74 -21.40
C VAL A 287 3.65 6.63 -22.28
N ASN A 288 4.54 5.72 -22.68
CA ASN A 288 4.18 4.51 -23.39
C ASN A 288 3.51 3.49 -22.45
N GLU A 289 2.52 2.75 -22.93
CA GLU A 289 1.87 1.67 -22.16
C GLU A 289 2.85 0.58 -21.73
N LEU A 290 3.87 0.29 -22.53
CA LEU A 290 4.96 -0.62 -22.19
C LEU A 290 5.84 -0.07 -21.06
N ALA A 291 6.09 1.24 -21.00
CA ALA A 291 6.85 1.83 -19.89
C ALA A 291 6.11 1.62 -18.54
N LYS A 292 4.79 1.82 -18.52
CA LYS A 292 3.95 1.49 -17.36
C LYS A 292 4.01 0.00 -16.99
N THR A 293 3.97 -0.87 -18.00
CA THR A 293 4.10 -2.33 -17.84
C THR A 293 5.48 -2.71 -17.28
N LEU A 294 6.55 -2.05 -17.71
CA LEU A 294 7.92 -2.28 -17.23
C LEU A 294 8.07 -1.89 -15.76
N ILE A 295 7.48 -0.77 -15.32
CA ILE A 295 7.48 -0.39 -13.91
C ILE A 295 6.84 -1.46 -13.03
N GLU A 296 5.70 -2.00 -13.45
CA GLU A 296 5.07 -3.11 -12.73
C GLU A 296 5.89 -4.40 -12.81
N GLN A 297 6.46 -4.70 -13.98
CA GLN A 297 7.29 -5.89 -14.16
C GLN A 297 8.49 -5.88 -13.21
N ILE A 298 9.14 -4.71 -12.98
CA ILE A 298 10.24 -4.58 -12.02
C ILE A 298 9.82 -5.09 -10.63
N ALA A 299 8.60 -4.76 -10.18
CA ALA A 299 8.11 -5.24 -8.89
C ALA A 299 7.80 -6.74 -8.87
N PHE A 300 7.41 -7.34 -10.00
CA PHE A 300 7.26 -8.79 -10.12
C PHE A 300 8.62 -9.49 -10.06
N GLU A 301 9.60 -9.02 -10.84
CA GLU A 301 10.97 -9.55 -10.81
C GLU A 301 11.59 -9.42 -9.42
N ALA A 302 11.36 -8.28 -8.74
CA ALA A 302 11.87 -8.06 -7.39
C ALA A 302 11.29 -9.04 -6.36
N ARG A 303 10.03 -9.48 -6.52
CA ARG A 303 9.41 -10.46 -5.60
C ARG A 303 9.94 -11.87 -5.79
N GLU A 304 10.45 -12.20 -6.97
CA GLU A 304 11.03 -13.50 -7.30
C GLU A 304 12.56 -13.52 -7.22
N SER A 305 13.18 -12.36 -6.96
CA SER A 305 14.63 -12.20 -6.91
C SER A 305 15.22 -12.78 -5.62
N GLU A 306 16.27 -13.58 -5.77
CA GLU A 306 17.06 -14.12 -4.64
C GLU A 306 17.79 -13.03 -3.84
N TYR A 307 18.07 -11.88 -4.46
CA TYR A 307 18.73 -10.73 -3.81
C TYR A 307 17.79 -9.88 -2.94
N VAL A 308 16.48 -10.14 -2.96
CA VAL A 308 15.47 -9.32 -2.30
C VAL A 308 14.84 -10.08 -1.13
N ASP A 309 14.67 -9.40 0.00
CA ASP A 309 14.02 -10.01 1.16
C ASP A 309 12.51 -10.17 0.95
N SER A 310 12.11 -11.40 0.65
CA SER A 310 10.70 -11.79 0.51
C SER A 310 9.86 -11.56 1.77
N LYS A 311 10.48 -11.53 2.96
CA LYS A 311 9.81 -11.37 4.25
C LYS A 311 9.34 -9.94 4.49
N SER A 312 10.18 -8.97 4.11
CA SER A 312 9.81 -7.56 4.07
C SER A 312 8.82 -7.27 2.95
N GLY A 313 8.98 -7.96 1.82
CA GLY A 313 8.09 -7.94 0.67
C GLY A 313 8.17 -6.67 -0.18
N VAL A 314 7.81 -6.79 -1.46
CA VAL A 314 7.87 -5.68 -2.42
C VAL A 314 6.47 -5.08 -2.64
N SER A 315 6.21 -3.97 -1.96
CA SER A 315 4.90 -3.31 -1.96
C SER A 315 4.61 -2.51 -3.23
N ALA A 316 3.33 -2.18 -3.45
CA ALA A 316 2.92 -1.25 -4.52
C ALA A 316 3.55 0.15 -4.39
N ARG A 317 4.10 0.51 -3.22
CA ARG A 317 4.84 1.78 -3.06
C ARG A 317 6.08 1.84 -3.94
N LEU A 318 6.67 0.70 -4.29
CA LEU A 318 7.77 0.63 -5.24
C LEU A 318 7.33 1.16 -6.60
N THR A 319 6.27 0.58 -7.18
CA THR A 319 5.80 0.93 -8.52
C THR A 319 5.26 2.34 -8.59
N ILE A 320 4.56 2.80 -7.54
CA ILE A 320 4.11 4.19 -7.40
C ILE A 320 5.30 5.15 -7.43
N SER A 321 6.28 4.97 -6.55
CA SER A 321 7.44 5.87 -6.47
C SER A 321 8.29 5.80 -7.75
N ALA A 322 8.44 4.61 -8.33
CA ALA A 322 9.18 4.40 -9.57
C ALA A 322 8.49 5.09 -10.76
N TYR A 323 7.16 5.04 -10.85
CA TYR A 323 6.41 5.75 -11.88
C TYR A 323 6.52 7.28 -11.74
N GLU A 324 6.41 7.80 -10.52
CA GLU A 324 6.61 9.24 -10.24
C GLU A 324 8.04 9.71 -10.59
N SER A 325 9.05 8.90 -10.26
CA SER A 325 10.45 9.15 -10.63
C SER A 325 10.68 9.06 -12.14
N LEU A 326 10.03 8.13 -12.84
CA LEU A 326 10.11 8.01 -14.29
C LEU A 326 9.61 9.29 -14.98
N LEU A 327 8.45 9.80 -14.56
CA LEU A 327 7.90 11.05 -15.05
C LEU A 327 8.83 12.24 -14.77
N SER A 328 9.37 12.30 -13.55
CA SER A 328 10.30 13.35 -13.14
C SER A 328 11.63 13.28 -13.90
N THR A 329 12.05 12.10 -14.33
CA THR A 329 13.26 11.89 -15.13
C THR A 329 13.08 12.45 -16.54
N ALA A 330 11.96 12.12 -17.19
CA ALA A 330 11.62 12.68 -18.49
C ALA A 330 11.40 14.21 -18.42
N GLU A 331 10.73 14.70 -17.37
CA GLU A 331 10.55 16.13 -17.11
C GLU A 331 11.87 16.86 -16.96
N ARG A 332 12.79 16.33 -16.14
CA ARG A 332 14.12 16.93 -15.97
C ARG A 332 14.86 17.06 -17.30
N ARG A 333 14.80 16.03 -18.15
CA ARG A 333 15.40 16.06 -19.49
C ARG A 333 14.77 17.14 -20.38
N ALA A 334 13.44 17.22 -20.42
CA ALA A 334 12.74 18.26 -21.20
C ALA A 334 13.12 19.68 -20.73
N LEU A 335 13.21 19.90 -19.41
CA LEU A 335 13.58 21.19 -18.85
C LEU A 335 15.01 21.60 -19.20
N ILE A 336 15.97 20.68 -19.14
CA ILE A 336 17.37 20.94 -19.53
C ILE A 336 17.46 21.36 -20.99
N ASN A 337 16.67 20.71 -21.86
CA ASN A 337 16.68 20.95 -23.29
C ASN A 337 15.76 22.10 -23.75
N GLY A 338 14.98 22.69 -22.85
CA GLY A 338 13.97 23.69 -23.19
C GLY A 338 12.85 23.15 -24.08
N GLU A 339 12.52 21.85 -23.95
CA GLU A 339 11.45 21.19 -24.72
C GLU A 339 10.08 21.41 -24.05
N GLU A 340 9.09 21.84 -24.82
CA GLU A 340 7.72 22.08 -24.31
C GLU A 340 6.98 20.79 -23.95
N SER A 341 7.38 19.65 -24.51
CA SER A 341 6.82 18.33 -24.22
C SER A 341 7.82 17.26 -24.61
N THR A 342 7.77 16.10 -23.95
CA THR A 342 8.61 14.97 -24.34
C THR A 342 7.94 13.62 -24.03
N TYR A 343 8.52 12.55 -24.57
CA TYR A 343 8.11 11.18 -24.34
C TYR A 343 9.07 10.46 -23.41
N VAL A 344 8.55 9.59 -22.55
CA VAL A 344 9.37 8.69 -21.74
C VAL A 344 10.14 7.74 -22.66
N ARG A 345 11.43 7.59 -22.40
CA ARG A 345 12.40 6.70 -23.07
C ARG A 345 12.70 5.48 -22.21
N ILE A 346 13.31 4.43 -22.78
CA ILE A 346 13.76 3.28 -21.98
C ILE A 346 14.92 3.68 -21.06
N SER A 347 15.81 4.55 -21.53
CA SER A 347 16.85 5.19 -20.72
C SER A 347 16.31 5.83 -19.44
N ASP A 348 15.12 6.42 -19.49
CA ASP A 348 14.52 7.13 -18.34
C ASP A 348 14.18 6.15 -17.19
N LEU A 349 14.08 4.84 -17.45
CA LEU A 349 13.90 3.83 -16.40
C LEU A 349 15.07 3.79 -15.42
N TYR A 350 16.28 4.16 -15.84
CA TYR A 350 17.41 4.23 -14.92
C TYR A 350 17.26 5.36 -13.88
N GLY A 351 16.43 6.36 -14.17
CA GLY A 351 16.03 7.37 -13.18
C GLY A 351 15.18 6.82 -12.03
N VAL A 352 14.64 5.61 -12.16
CA VAL A 352 13.85 4.97 -11.10
C VAL A 352 14.70 4.17 -10.10
N VAL A 353 16.00 4.00 -10.36
CA VAL A 353 16.92 3.22 -9.51
C VAL A 353 16.86 3.69 -8.05
N SER A 354 16.88 5.00 -7.82
CA SER A 354 16.78 5.55 -6.46
C SER A 354 15.47 5.16 -5.75
N ALA A 355 14.35 5.10 -6.49
CA ALA A 355 13.07 4.66 -5.96
C ALA A 355 13.07 3.15 -5.65
N ILE A 356 13.75 2.33 -6.46
CA ILE A 356 13.92 0.90 -6.20
C ILE A 356 14.72 0.69 -4.92
N CYS A 357 15.91 1.28 -4.82
CA CYS A 357 16.79 1.12 -3.65
C CYS A 357 16.11 1.56 -2.35
N GLY A 358 15.28 2.62 -2.38
CA GLY A 358 14.57 3.11 -1.20
C GLY A 358 13.30 2.32 -0.81
N LYS A 359 12.90 1.30 -1.59
CA LYS A 359 11.64 0.54 -1.39
C LYS A 359 11.81 -0.98 -1.43
N VAL A 360 13.03 -1.46 -1.67
CA VAL A 360 13.38 -2.87 -1.72
C VAL A 360 14.41 -3.14 -0.64
N GLU A 361 14.07 -4.05 0.28
CA GLU A 361 15.00 -4.55 1.28
C GLU A 361 15.80 -5.70 0.66
N LEU A 362 17.12 -5.67 0.84
CA LEU A 362 18.02 -6.69 0.29
C LEU A 362 18.33 -7.77 1.32
N VAL A 363 18.56 -8.99 0.85
CA VAL A 363 19.24 -10.00 1.66
C VAL A 363 20.75 -9.77 1.61
N TYR A 364 21.50 -10.50 2.44
CA TYR A 364 22.96 -10.37 2.52
C TYR A 364 23.65 -10.45 1.15
N GLU A 365 23.26 -11.41 0.30
CA GLU A 365 23.80 -11.56 -1.05
C GLU A 365 23.54 -10.31 -1.92
N GLY A 366 22.37 -9.68 -1.78
CA GLY A 366 22.04 -8.45 -2.49
C GLY A 366 22.80 -7.23 -1.95
N GLU A 367 23.06 -7.17 -0.66
CA GLU A 367 23.89 -6.12 -0.05
C GLU A 367 25.35 -6.20 -0.53
N VAL A 368 25.87 -7.41 -0.71
CA VAL A 368 27.23 -7.64 -1.25
C VAL A 368 27.35 -7.19 -2.71
N GLU A 369 26.35 -7.48 -3.54
CA GLU A 369 26.30 -7.01 -4.94
C GLU A 369 26.13 -5.48 -5.03
N GLY A 370 25.45 -4.89 -4.04
CA GLY A 370 25.21 -3.46 -3.96
C GLY A 370 23.82 -3.06 -4.48
N PRO A 371 23.10 -2.17 -3.77
CA PRO A 371 21.70 -1.83 -4.04
C PRO A 371 21.44 -1.26 -5.43
N VAL A 372 22.38 -0.49 -5.97
CA VAL A 372 22.27 0.12 -7.30
C VAL A 372 22.37 -0.94 -8.39
N ILE A 373 23.32 -1.88 -8.27
CA ILE A 373 23.53 -2.97 -9.24
C ILE A 373 22.31 -3.90 -9.22
N VAL A 374 21.82 -4.27 -8.04
CA VAL A 374 20.60 -5.08 -7.91
C VAL A 374 19.41 -4.38 -8.57
N ALA A 375 19.21 -3.08 -8.33
CA ALA A 375 18.13 -2.32 -8.96
C ALA A 375 18.24 -2.29 -10.50
N GLN A 376 19.45 -2.08 -11.05
CA GLN A 376 19.68 -2.12 -12.49
C GLN A 376 19.43 -3.53 -13.07
N ASN A 377 19.83 -4.58 -12.36
CA ASN A 377 19.55 -5.96 -12.73
C ASN A 377 18.05 -6.27 -12.75
N LEU A 378 17.27 -5.72 -11.81
CA LEU A 378 15.80 -5.85 -11.82
C LEU A 378 15.17 -5.15 -13.03
N ILE A 379 15.66 -3.97 -13.42
CA ILE A 379 15.24 -3.28 -14.65
C ILE A 379 15.57 -4.13 -15.88
N GLY A 380 16.80 -4.67 -15.95
CA GLY A 380 17.25 -5.54 -17.04
C GLY A 380 16.39 -6.81 -17.16
N LYS A 381 16.12 -7.49 -16.05
CA LYS A 381 15.20 -8.64 -16.00
C LYS A 381 13.80 -8.27 -16.49
N ALA A 382 13.26 -7.13 -16.05
CA ALA A 382 11.95 -6.68 -16.47
C ALA A 382 11.88 -6.41 -17.99
N ILE A 383 12.91 -5.78 -18.54
CA ILE A 383 13.07 -5.58 -19.99
C ILE A 383 13.15 -6.93 -20.70
N ARG A 384 13.99 -7.85 -20.23
CA ARG A 384 14.17 -9.19 -20.81
C ARG A 384 12.86 -9.97 -20.85
N THR A 385 12.09 -9.95 -19.76
CA THR A 385 10.79 -10.62 -19.67
C THR A 385 9.78 -10.02 -20.64
N GLN A 386 9.67 -8.69 -20.68
CA GLN A 386 8.73 -8.04 -21.60
C GLN A 386 9.18 -8.13 -23.06
N PHE A 387 10.48 -8.20 -23.34
CA PHE A 387 11.01 -8.29 -24.70
C PHE A 387 10.45 -9.50 -25.45
N LEU A 388 10.31 -10.64 -24.78
CA LEU A 388 9.74 -11.87 -25.35
C LEU A 388 8.25 -11.77 -25.71
N ASN A 389 7.52 -10.78 -25.19
CA ASN A 389 6.13 -10.55 -25.55
C ASN A 389 5.98 -9.79 -26.87
N PHE A 390 7.02 -9.07 -27.29
CA PHE A 390 7.01 -8.28 -28.52
C PHE A 390 7.89 -8.93 -29.58
N PHE A 391 9.12 -9.32 -29.26
CA PHE A 391 10.10 -9.78 -30.21
C PHE A 391 10.33 -11.31 -30.17
N PRO A 392 10.74 -11.94 -31.28
CA PRO A 392 10.99 -13.38 -31.33
C PRO A 392 12.12 -13.82 -30.38
N ASP A 393 11.89 -14.82 -29.53
CA ASP A 393 12.91 -15.36 -28.63
C ASP A 393 14.29 -15.55 -29.31
N PRO A 394 15.34 -14.81 -28.91
CA PRO A 394 16.67 -14.90 -29.50
C PRO A 394 17.31 -16.28 -29.43
N GLU A 395 17.05 -17.03 -28.36
CA GLU A 395 17.64 -18.35 -28.14
C GLU A 395 17.04 -19.39 -29.10
N LYS A 396 15.75 -19.25 -29.44
CA LYS A 396 15.09 -20.07 -30.47
C LYS A 396 15.48 -19.65 -31.88
N SER A 397 15.68 -18.35 -32.08
CA SER A 397 16.04 -17.77 -33.38
C SER A 397 17.41 -18.23 -33.89
N LYS A 398 18.35 -18.57 -32.99
CA LYS A 398 19.65 -19.21 -33.35
C LYS A 398 19.50 -20.53 -34.12
N LYS A 399 18.36 -21.21 -34.02
CA LYS A 399 18.06 -22.48 -34.70
C LYS A 399 17.21 -22.32 -35.97
N SER A 400 16.73 -21.11 -36.25
CA SER A 400 15.95 -20.77 -37.45
C SER A 400 16.86 -20.44 -38.64
N LYS A 401 16.37 -20.62 -39.87
CA LYS A 401 17.08 -20.20 -41.09
C LYS A 401 17.15 -18.68 -41.24
N ILE A 402 16.27 -17.94 -40.57
CA ILE A 402 16.21 -16.48 -40.62
C ILE A 402 16.41 -15.97 -39.19
N ASN A 403 17.50 -15.24 -38.98
CA ASN A 403 17.78 -14.55 -37.72
C ASN A 403 17.31 -13.09 -37.86
N PRO A 404 16.19 -12.69 -37.22
CA PRO A 404 15.66 -11.33 -37.34
C PRO A 404 16.61 -10.27 -36.77
N TYR A 405 17.55 -10.67 -35.90
CA TYR A 405 18.53 -9.81 -35.25
C TYR A 405 19.80 -9.53 -36.06
N ALA A 406 19.99 -10.24 -37.17
CA ALA A 406 21.29 -10.32 -37.84
C ALA A 406 21.84 -8.95 -38.27
N LYS A 407 21.01 -8.10 -38.88
CA LYS A 407 21.43 -6.78 -39.37
C LYS A 407 21.95 -5.89 -38.24
N VAL A 408 21.22 -5.82 -37.13
CA VAL A 408 21.60 -4.99 -35.97
C VAL A 408 22.88 -5.54 -35.32
N ILE A 409 23.00 -6.86 -35.17
CA ILE A 409 24.23 -7.50 -34.65
C ILE A 409 25.43 -7.20 -35.56
N GLU A 410 25.27 -7.33 -36.88
CA GLU A 410 26.32 -7.06 -37.87
C GLU A 410 26.75 -5.58 -37.86
N TRP A 411 25.81 -4.66 -37.64
CA TRP A 411 26.10 -3.23 -37.51
C TRP A 411 27.05 -2.97 -36.33
N PHE A 412 26.78 -3.51 -35.15
CA PHE A 412 27.68 -3.39 -34.00
C PHE A 412 28.99 -4.19 -34.18
N GLY A 413 28.91 -5.40 -34.75
CA GLY A 413 30.07 -6.25 -35.04
C GLY A 413 31.05 -5.66 -36.06
N SER A 414 30.61 -4.66 -36.84
CA SER A 414 31.47 -3.87 -37.73
C SER A 414 32.31 -2.81 -36.99
N GLY A 415 32.26 -2.79 -35.65
CA GLY A 415 32.97 -1.85 -34.78
C GLY A 415 32.22 -0.52 -34.57
N ASN A 416 30.94 -0.44 -34.95
CA ASN A 416 30.13 0.73 -34.65
C ASN A 416 29.71 0.72 -33.17
N GLU A 417 29.65 1.90 -32.59
CA GLU A 417 29.23 2.11 -31.20
C GLU A 417 28.11 3.14 -31.17
N MET A 418 27.19 2.97 -30.22
CA MET A 418 26.08 3.89 -30.01
C MET A 418 26.07 4.36 -28.56
N GLU A 419 26.61 5.54 -28.33
CA GLU A 419 26.41 6.23 -27.06
C GLU A 419 25.01 6.85 -27.00
N MET A 420 24.41 6.82 -25.83
CA MET A 420 23.10 7.38 -25.55
C MET A 420 23.18 8.18 -24.25
N PRO A 421 23.67 9.44 -24.30
CA PRO A 421 23.63 10.34 -23.16
C PRO A 421 22.21 10.57 -22.63
N GLY A 422 22.06 10.65 -21.31
CA GLY A 422 20.74 10.75 -20.67
C GLY A 422 20.01 12.07 -20.91
N ASP A 423 20.72 13.13 -21.28
CA ASP A 423 20.20 14.48 -21.49
C ASP A 423 19.94 14.84 -22.96
N MET A 424 20.10 13.89 -23.91
CA MET A 424 19.90 14.16 -25.34
C MET A 424 18.53 14.79 -25.64
N THR A 425 18.53 15.75 -26.57
CA THR A 425 17.30 16.31 -27.15
C THR A 425 16.52 15.23 -27.92
N ASP A 426 15.20 15.40 -28.06
CA ASP A 426 14.34 14.47 -28.82
C ASP A 426 14.81 14.33 -30.28
N ARG A 427 15.37 15.41 -30.84
CA ARG A 427 15.95 15.40 -32.19
C ARG A 427 17.21 14.54 -32.28
N GLU A 428 18.13 14.68 -31.34
CA GLU A 428 19.37 13.89 -31.29
C GLU A 428 19.07 12.41 -31.04
N TYR A 429 18.17 12.12 -30.10
CA TYR A 429 17.70 10.78 -29.80
C TYR A 429 17.13 10.08 -31.04
N MET A 430 16.23 10.75 -31.78
CA MET A 430 15.71 10.23 -33.04
C MET A 430 16.82 10.01 -34.09
N ALA A 431 17.72 10.98 -34.23
CA ALA A 431 18.79 10.89 -35.22
C ALA A 431 19.70 9.69 -34.94
N ARG A 432 20.10 9.50 -33.67
CA ARG A 432 20.92 8.36 -33.24
C ARG A 432 20.23 7.03 -33.54
N LEU A 433 19.01 6.81 -33.08
CA LEU A 433 18.34 5.53 -33.33
C LEU A 433 18.22 5.18 -34.81
N LYS A 434 18.03 6.19 -35.68
CA LYS A 434 17.95 6.01 -37.14
C LYS A 434 19.30 5.76 -37.84
N THR A 435 20.44 5.94 -37.18
CA THR A 435 21.74 5.61 -37.79
C THR A 435 22.03 4.10 -37.75
N ILE A 436 21.34 3.33 -36.90
CA ILE A 436 21.55 1.90 -36.75
C ILE A 436 20.85 1.18 -37.90
N ASP A 437 21.64 0.63 -38.81
CA ASP A 437 21.10 -0.06 -39.99
C ASP A 437 20.32 -1.32 -39.57
N GLY A 438 19.13 -1.48 -40.14
CA GLY A 438 18.23 -2.59 -39.85
C GLY A 438 17.45 -2.52 -38.52
N LEU A 439 17.66 -1.52 -37.67
CA LEU A 439 16.89 -1.38 -36.42
C LEU A 439 15.43 -0.99 -36.69
N ASP A 440 15.21 -0.09 -37.65
CA ASP A 440 13.87 0.35 -38.06
C ASP A 440 13.07 -0.81 -38.67
N ASP A 441 13.69 -1.55 -39.59
CA ASP A 441 13.17 -2.79 -40.18
C ASP A 441 12.84 -3.84 -39.10
N PHE A 442 13.70 -3.94 -38.08
CA PHE A 442 13.54 -4.90 -37.00
C PHE A 442 12.28 -4.63 -36.17
N VAL A 443 12.04 -3.36 -35.83
CA VAL A 443 10.83 -2.94 -35.11
C VAL A 443 9.59 -3.04 -35.99
N ASP A 444 9.71 -2.81 -37.30
CA ASP A 444 8.59 -2.92 -38.24
C ASP A 444 7.99 -4.32 -38.34
N MET A 445 8.75 -5.36 -37.97
CA MET A 445 8.21 -6.72 -37.84
C MET A 445 7.05 -6.83 -36.83
N LEU A 446 6.93 -5.90 -35.88
CA LEU A 446 5.85 -5.86 -34.90
C LEU A 446 4.52 -5.36 -35.48
N SER A 447 4.51 -4.69 -36.63
CA SER A 447 3.35 -4.16 -37.36
C SER A 447 2.36 -3.25 -36.60
N ALA A 448 2.51 -3.04 -35.28
CA ALA A 448 1.49 -2.46 -34.41
C ALA A 448 2.01 -1.36 -33.46
N TYR A 449 2.73 -0.37 -33.98
CA TYR A 449 2.95 0.91 -33.29
C TYR A 449 2.05 1.99 -33.90
N SER A 450 1.57 2.92 -33.06
CA SER A 450 0.54 3.90 -33.40
C SER A 450 1.10 5.28 -33.77
N SER A 451 2.38 5.53 -33.48
CA SER A 451 3.03 6.83 -33.67
C SER A 451 4.54 6.70 -33.93
N THR A 452 5.17 7.76 -34.45
CA THR A 452 6.62 7.80 -34.66
C THR A 452 7.37 7.70 -33.33
N GLU A 453 6.87 8.33 -32.28
CA GLU A 453 7.49 8.33 -30.96
C GLU A 453 7.40 6.97 -30.29
N GLU A 454 6.30 6.24 -30.49
CA GLU A 454 6.18 4.84 -30.08
C GLU A 454 7.17 3.94 -30.85
N LYS A 455 7.37 4.18 -32.16
CA LYS A 455 8.40 3.46 -32.92
C LYS A 455 9.79 3.67 -32.32
N LEU A 456 10.16 4.92 -32.02
CA LEU A 456 11.46 5.25 -31.42
C LEU A 456 11.64 4.58 -30.05
N PHE A 457 10.61 4.61 -29.20
CA PHE A 457 10.61 3.89 -27.93
C PHE A 457 10.87 2.38 -28.13
N MET A 458 10.21 1.77 -29.11
CA MET A 458 10.40 0.34 -29.43
C MET A 458 11.77 0.03 -30.03
N MET A 459 12.38 0.96 -30.77
CA MET A 459 13.76 0.82 -31.26
C MET A 459 14.76 0.80 -30.10
N GLU A 460 14.62 1.71 -29.15
CA GLU A 460 15.45 1.70 -27.94
C GLU A 460 15.19 0.43 -27.11
N PHE A 461 13.92 0.06 -26.89
CA PHE A 461 13.54 -1.15 -26.19
C PHE A 461 14.14 -2.41 -26.82
N ALA A 462 14.18 -2.46 -28.15
CA ALA A 462 14.83 -3.54 -28.89
C ALA A 462 16.32 -3.63 -28.55
N LEU A 463 17.06 -2.51 -28.56
CA LEU A 463 18.49 -2.49 -28.21
C LEU A 463 18.74 -2.98 -26.78
N HIS A 464 17.97 -2.48 -25.82
CA HIS A 464 18.09 -2.94 -24.44
C HIS A 464 17.80 -4.43 -24.32
N GLY A 465 16.69 -4.92 -24.88
CA GLY A 465 16.37 -6.34 -24.83
C GLY A 465 17.43 -7.22 -25.52
N MET A 466 17.94 -6.80 -26.68
CA MET A 466 19.04 -7.49 -27.35
C MET A 466 20.29 -7.56 -26.47
N ALA A 467 20.62 -6.51 -25.72
CA ALA A 467 21.71 -6.50 -24.75
C ALA A 467 21.45 -7.45 -23.58
N GLU A 468 20.22 -7.50 -23.05
CA GLU A 468 19.85 -8.45 -21.98
C GLU A 468 19.90 -9.92 -22.43
N PHE A 469 19.79 -10.18 -23.73
CA PHE A 469 20.04 -11.49 -24.35
C PHE A 469 21.49 -11.71 -24.82
N SER A 470 22.39 -10.78 -24.48
CA SER A 470 23.80 -10.80 -24.86
C SER A 470 24.01 -10.98 -26.37
N LEU A 471 23.14 -10.37 -27.18
CA LEU A 471 23.34 -10.28 -28.63
C LEU A 471 24.23 -9.10 -29.02
N ILE A 472 24.21 -8.05 -28.19
CA ILE A 472 25.06 -6.86 -28.27
C ILE A 472 25.58 -6.53 -26.86
N GLY A 473 26.65 -5.75 -26.77
CA GLY A 473 27.18 -5.24 -25.51
C GLY A 473 26.46 -3.97 -25.06
N LYS A 474 26.32 -3.80 -23.75
CA LYS A 474 25.80 -2.59 -23.10
C LYS A 474 26.70 -2.23 -21.93
N MET A 475 27.15 -0.99 -21.88
CA MET A 475 27.99 -0.44 -20.83
C MET A 475 27.36 0.83 -20.27
N SER A 476 27.36 0.98 -18.94
CA SER A 476 26.93 2.21 -18.29
C SER A 476 28.02 3.28 -18.43
N LEU A 477 27.61 4.52 -18.64
CA LEU A 477 28.48 5.71 -18.63
C LEU A 477 28.07 6.61 -17.46
N ASP A 478 28.94 7.53 -17.04
CA ASP A 478 28.64 8.53 -16.00
C ASP A 478 27.33 9.29 -16.26
N GLN A 479 27.05 9.58 -17.54
CA GLN A 479 25.85 10.29 -17.97
C GLN A 479 25.14 9.61 -19.15
N GLY A 480 24.88 8.31 -19.02
CA GLY A 480 24.05 7.58 -19.99
C GLY A 480 24.50 6.15 -20.16
N MET A 481 24.45 5.67 -21.40
CA MET A 481 24.84 4.29 -21.71
C MET A 481 25.47 4.20 -23.10
N LYS A 482 26.18 3.11 -23.34
CA LYS A 482 26.81 2.81 -24.63
C LYS A 482 26.45 1.40 -25.06
N PHE A 483 25.97 1.26 -26.29
CA PHE A 483 25.85 -0.02 -26.97
C PHE A 483 27.03 -0.24 -27.91
N GLN A 484 27.57 -1.45 -27.94
CA GLN A 484 28.73 -1.80 -28.73
C GLN A 484 28.73 -3.29 -29.06
N ASP A 485 29.75 -3.75 -29.78
CA ASP A 485 29.94 -5.19 -29.98
C ASP A 485 30.09 -5.92 -28.64
N LEU A 486 29.54 -7.13 -28.56
CA LEU A 486 29.53 -7.94 -27.35
C LEU A 486 30.96 -8.25 -26.88
N VAL A 487 31.86 -8.59 -27.80
CA VAL A 487 33.24 -8.96 -27.48
C VAL A 487 33.98 -7.76 -26.90
N SER A 488 33.88 -6.59 -27.53
CA SER A 488 34.45 -5.36 -27.00
C SER A 488 33.94 -5.03 -25.61
N SER A 489 32.65 -5.25 -25.34
CA SER A 489 32.05 -5.03 -24.02
C SER A 489 32.58 -5.95 -22.93
N MET A 490 32.92 -7.21 -23.25
CA MET A 490 33.50 -8.13 -22.27
C MET A 490 34.94 -7.75 -21.88
N PHE A 491 35.70 -7.15 -22.80
CA PHE A 491 37.06 -6.66 -22.53
C PHE A 491 37.11 -5.28 -21.88
N SER A 492 35.98 -4.57 -21.84
CA SER A 492 35.85 -3.23 -21.25
C SER A 492 35.17 -3.24 -19.87
N GLY A 493 34.98 -4.41 -19.24
CA GLY A 493 34.42 -4.52 -17.89
C GLY A 493 35.27 -3.76 -16.86
N PRO A 494 34.71 -3.43 -15.67
CA PRO A 494 35.29 -2.43 -14.77
C PRO A 494 36.74 -2.79 -14.45
N GLY A 495 37.66 -1.97 -14.96
CA GLY A 495 39.06 -1.99 -14.55
C GLY A 495 39.15 -1.52 -13.10
N GLU A 496 40.24 -1.89 -12.43
CA GLU A 496 40.54 -1.57 -11.03
C GLU A 496 40.65 -0.05 -10.70
N ASP A 497 40.29 0.84 -11.63
CA ASP A 497 40.58 2.28 -11.57
C ASP A 497 39.40 3.16 -11.07
N ASP A 498 38.21 2.59 -10.79
CA ASP A 498 37.03 3.36 -10.33
C ASP A 498 36.81 3.38 -8.79
N TYR A 499 37.80 2.93 -8.02
CA TYR A 499 37.77 2.97 -6.55
C TYR A 499 38.94 3.73 -5.92
N ASP A 500 39.43 4.81 -6.53
CA ASP A 500 40.24 5.79 -5.79
C ASP A 500 39.31 6.77 -5.09
N PHE A 501 38.80 6.34 -3.94
CA PHE A 501 38.36 7.28 -2.91
C PHE A 501 39.64 7.92 -2.35
N ASP A 502 39.84 9.21 -2.63
CA ASP A 502 40.91 10.01 -2.03
C ASP A 502 40.89 9.82 -0.49
N GLU A 503 41.78 8.97 0.03
CA GLU A 503 42.15 8.96 1.44
C GLU A 503 42.97 10.24 1.68
N ASP A 504 42.28 11.28 2.13
CA ASP A 504 42.93 12.47 2.69
C ASP A 504 43.93 12.06 3.78
N ASP A 505 45.20 12.34 3.50
CA ASP A 505 46.34 12.35 4.42
C ASP A 505 46.00 13.11 5.72
N ASP A 506 45.62 12.41 6.79
CA ASP A 506 45.70 12.94 8.16
C ASP A 506 46.94 12.38 8.88
N ASP A 507 48.10 12.69 8.29
CA ASP A 507 49.40 12.45 8.89
C ASP A 507 49.79 13.64 9.81
N ARG A 508 48.99 13.88 10.86
CA ARG A 508 49.37 14.77 11.96
C ARG A 508 50.03 13.97 13.08
N LYS A 509 51.36 13.91 13.02
CA LYS A 509 52.23 13.45 14.10
C LYS A 509 52.00 14.23 15.41
N PRO A 510 52.22 13.58 16.56
CA PRO A 510 51.93 14.16 17.87
C PRO A 510 53.07 15.07 18.34
N PHE A 511 52.73 16.30 18.73
CA PHE A 511 53.40 17.05 19.79
C PHE A 511 52.41 18.02 20.45
#